data_AF-A0A6P3GN12-F1
#
_entry.id   AF-A0A6P3GN12-F1
#
_cell.length_a   1.000
_cell.length_b   1.000
_cell.length_c   1.000
_cell.angle_alpha   90.00
_cell.angle_beta   90.00
_cell.angle_gamma   90.00
#
_symmetry.space_group_name_H-M   'P 1'
#
loop_
_entity.id
_entity.type
_entity.pdbx_description
1 polymer ?
#
loop_
_entity_poly.entity_id
_entity_poly.type
_entity_poly.pdbx_seq_one_letter_code
_entity_poly.pdbx_strand_id
1 'polypeptide(L)'
;MFKSNKPVFLWLNEYAFFKIGSGKTAAFLLPILSQIYSDGPGEALRAMKENGRYGRRKQYPISLVLAPTRELAVQIYEEARKFSYRSRVRPCVVYGGADIGQQIRDLERGCHLLVTTLGSLVDMMERGKI
;
A
#
# COMPACT_ATOMS: atom_id res chain seq x y z
N MET A 1 -21.37 -20.30 -18.75
CA MET A 1 -21.71 -20.16 -17.31
C MET A 1 -20.82 -19.05 -16.73
N PHE A 2 -21.27 -17.79 -16.83
CA PHE A 2 -20.52 -16.62 -16.41
C PHE A 2 -20.55 -16.51 -14.88
N LYS A 3 -19.43 -16.78 -14.21
CA LYS A 3 -19.27 -16.44 -12.79
C LYS A 3 -18.93 -14.97 -12.67
N SER A 4 -19.94 -14.20 -12.28
CA SER A 4 -19.87 -12.85 -11.75
C SER A 4 -18.84 -12.79 -10.60
N ASN A 5 -17.70 -12.14 -10.83
CA ASN A 5 -16.74 -11.79 -9.79
C ASN A 5 -16.98 -10.33 -9.41
N LYS A 6 -17.83 -10.15 -8.40
CA LYS A 6 -18.06 -8.85 -7.75
C LYS A 6 -16.75 -8.43 -7.08
N PRO A 7 -16.33 -7.16 -7.15
CA PRO A 7 -15.18 -6.69 -6.40
C PRO A 7 -15.49 -6.82 -4.90
N VAL A 8 -14.63 -7.53 -4.16
CA VAL A 8 -14.66 -7.60 -2.71
C VAL A 8 -14.29 -6.21 -2.19
N PHE A 9 -15.32 -5.40 -1.95
CA PHE A 9 -15.23 -4.06 -1.39
C PHE A 9 -15.24 -4.18 0.14
N LEU A 10 -14.12 -4.58 0.74
CA LEU A 10 -13.93 -4.56 2.19
C LEU A 10 -13.52 -3.15 2.62
N TRP A 11 -14.49 -2.24 2.69
CA TRP A 11 -14.40 -1.12 3.62
C TRP A 11 -14.73 -1.68 5.01
N LEU A 12 -13.72 -1.98 5.81
CA LEU A 12 -13.91 -2.23 7.23
C LEU A 12 -14.38 -0.92 7.87
N ASN A 13 -15.70 -0.74 7.96
CA ASN A 13 -16.36 0.26 8.78
C ASN A 13 -16.32 -0.17 10.26
N GLU A 14 -15.16 -0.57 10.76
CA GLU A 14 -14.95 -0.98 12.15
C GLU A 14 -14.05 0.04 12.86
N TYR A 15 -14.63 0.78 13.80
CA TYR A 15 -13.87 1.65 14.69
C TYR A 15 -13.39 0.85 15.90
N ALA A 16 -12.09 0.59 15.98
CA ALA A 16 -11.51 -0.14 17.09
C ALA A 16 -10.49 0.74 17.84
N PHE A 17 -10.77 1.03 19.12
CA PHE A 17 -9.87 1.76 20.00
C PHE A 17 -8.90 0.78 20.65
N PHE A 18 -7.61 1.03 20.50
CA PHE A 18 -6.59 0.17 21.09
C PHE A 18 -5.43 0.98 21.65
N LYS A 19 -4.83 0.49 22.74
CA LYS A 19 -3.64 1.09 23.38
C LYS A 19 -2.36 0.91 22.54
N ILE A 20 -1.46 1.89 22.52
CA ILE A 20 -0.16 1.80 21.82
C ILE A 20 0.58 0.54 22.33
N GLY A 21 1.12 -0.27 21.41
CA GLY A 21 1.79 -1.55 21.72
C GLY A 21 0.90 -2.80 21.76
N SER A 22 -0.41 -2.69 21.48
CA SER A 22 -1.36 -3.83 21.56
C SER A 22 -1.43 -4.75 20.32
N GLY A 23 -0.47 -4.68 19.39
CA GLY A 23 -0.50 -5.52 18.17
C GLY A 23 -1.53 -5.15 17.09
N LYS A 24 -2.18 -3.97 17.19
CA LYS A 24 -3.09 -3.42 16.15
C LYS A 24 -2.58 -3.59 14.73
N THR A 25 -1.30 -3.24 14.55
CA THR A 25 -0.67 -3.18 13.24
C THR A 25 -0.71 -4.56 12.57
N ALA A 26 -0.39 -5.61 13.33
CA ALA A 26 -0.54 -6.98 12.84
C ALA A 26 -2.01 -7.35 12.60
N ALA A 27 -2.92 -6.91 13.47
CA ALA A 27 -4.34 -7.25 13.38
C ALA A 27 -5.00 -6.84 12.05
N PHE A 28 -4.64 -5.68 11.48
CA PHE A 28 -5.13 -5.30 10.15
C PHE A 28 -4.19 -5.72 9.01
N LEU A 29 -2.87 -5.72 9.21
CA LEU A 29 -1.93 -6.07 8.12
C LEU A 29 -1.99 -7.54 7.73
N LEU A 30 -2.12 -8.46 8.71
CA LEU A 30 -2.14 -9.90 8.44
C LEU A 30 -3.29 -10.34 7.53
N PRO A 31 -4.56 -9.99 7.81
CA PRO A 31 -5.66 -10.38 6.91
C PRO A 31 -5.53 -9.72 5.53
N ILE A 32 -5.10 -8.46 5.46
CA ILE A 32 -4.87 -7.76 4.18
C ILE A 32 -3.80 -8.48 3.35
N LEU A 33 -2.64 -8.78 3.94
CA LEU A 33 -1.56 -9.46 3.24
C LEU A 33 -1.94 -10.89 2.84
N SER A 34 -2.64 -11.62 3.73
CA SER A 34 -3.16 -12.96 3.44
C SER A 34 -4.08 -12.97 2.21
N GLN A 35 -4.97 -11.97 2.11
CA GLN A 35 -5.84 -11.80 0.95
C GLN A 35 -5.03 -11.54 -0.33
N ILE A 36 -4.06 -10.62 -0.28
CA ILE A 36 -3.19 -10.30 -1.42
C ILE A 36 -2.36 -11.52 -1.87
N TYR A 37 -1.92 -12.36 -0.93
CA TYR A 37 -1.20 -13.60 -1.26
C TYR A 37 -2.09 -14.66 -1.90
N SER A 38 -3.34 -14.75 -1.46
CA SER A 38 -4.31 -15.75 -1.94
C SER A 38 -4.83 -15.39 -3.33
N ASP A 39 -5.23 -14.13 -3.54
CA ASP A 39 -5.79 -13.65 -4.80
C ASP A 39 -4.68 -13.36 -5.84
N GLY A 40 -3.47 -13.10 -5.36
CA GLY A 40 -2.36 -12.61 -6.17
C GLY A 40 -2.60 -11.20 -6.72
N PRO A 41 -1.61 -10.59 -7.40
CA PRO A 41 -1.85 -9.37 -8.15
C PRO A 41 -2.79 -9.73 -9.31
N GLY A 42 -4.06 -9.34 -9.20
CA GLY A 42 -5.09 -9.65 -10.19
C GLY A 42 -4.66 -9.29 -11.62
N GLU A 43 -5.28 -9.91 -12.62
CA GLU A 43 -4.86 -9.82 -14.02
C GLU A 43 -4.69 -8.37 -14.52
N ALA A 44 -5.55 -7.46 -14.06
CA ALA A 44 -5.46 -6.03 -14.36
C ALA A 44 -4.12 -5.39 -13.93
N LEU A 45 -3.61 -5.74 -12.73
CA LEU A 45 -2.35 -5.19 -12.23
C LEU A 45 -1.14 -5.81 -12.95
N ARG A 46 -1.24 -7.08 -13.37
CA ARG A 46 -0.21 -7.74 -14.18
C ARG A 46 -0.09 -7.12 -15.57
N ALA A 47 -1.21 -6.87 -16.24
CA ALA A 47 -1.25 -6.24 -17.55
C ALA A 47 -0.74 -4.79 -17.52
N MET A 48 -0.98 -4.04 -16.43
CA MET A 48 -0.51 -2.66 -16.29
C MET A 48 0.99 -2.54 -15.97
N LYS A 49 1.64 -3.62 -15.51
CA LYS A 49 3.06 -3.60 -15.12
C LYS A 49 4.00 -3.28 -16.29
N GLU A 50 3.54 -3.47 -17.52
CA GLU A 50 4.31 -3.28 -18.76
C GLU A 50 4.10 -1.90 -19.41
N ASN A 51 3.07 -1.14 -19.02
CA ASN A 51 2.60 0.03 -19.77
C ASN A 51 3.31 1.37 -19.44
N GLY A 52 4.34 1.37 -18.59
CA GLY A 52 5.00 2.61 -18.14
C GLY A 52 6.38 2.84 -18.75
N ARG A 53 6.56 3.98 -19.45
CA ARG A 53 7.87 4.49 -19.87
C ARG A 53 8.78 4.71 -18.64
N TYR A 54 10.10 4.49 -18.81
CA TYR A 54 11.10 4.67 -17.76
C TYR A 54 10.98 6.08 -17.13
N GLY A 55 10.87 6.17 -15.79
CA GLY A 55 10.70 7.43 -15.04
C GLY A 55 9.27 8.00 -14.98
N ARG A 56 8.27 7.31 -15.55
CA ARG A 56 6.86 7.76 -15.54
C ARG A 56 5.86 6.65 -15.18
N ARG A 57 6.31 5.68 -14.38
CA ARG A 57 5.49 4.54 -13.95
C ARG A 57 4.52 4.95 -12.86
N LYS A 58 3.24 4.99 -13.19
CA LYS A 58 2.15 5.10 -12.22
C LYS A 58 1.99 3.78 -11.46
N GLN A 59 1.90 3.85 -10.14
CA GLN A 59 1.65 2.70 -9.29
C GLN A 59 0.18 2.60 -8.92
N TYR A 60 -0.29 1.37 -8.71
CA TYR A 60 -1.66 1.09 -8.27
C TYR A 60 -1.59 0.19 -7.04
N PRO A 61 -1.40 0.77 -5.84
CA PRO A 61 -1.37 0.00 -4.60
C PRO A 61 -2.69 -0.77 -4.41
N ILE A 62 -2.59 -2.05 -4.03
CA ILE A 62 -3.74 -2.91 -3.73
C ILE A 62 -4.33 -2.52 -2.37
N SER A 63 -3.47 -2.11 -1.43
CA SER A 63 -3.85 -1.64 -0.11
C SER A 63 -3.23 -0.27 0.18
N LEU A 64 -4.01 0.58 0.85
CA LEU A 64 -3.63 1.91 1.31
C LEU A 64 -3.87 2.01 2.81
N VAL A 65 -2.85 2.47 3.55
CA VAL A 65 -2.93 2.76 4.98
C VAL A 65 -2.60 4.23 5.20
N LEU A 66 -3.55 4.97 5.76
CA LEU A 66 -3.36 6.36 6.11
C LEU A 66 -2.89 6.48 7.56
N ALA A 67 -1.78 7.17 7.77
CA ALA A 67 -1.25 7.47 9.09
C ALA A 67 -1.25 8.99 9.34
N PRO A 68 -1.61 9.45 10.56
CA PRO A 68 -1.65 10.88 10.89
C PRO A 68 -0.26 11.52 10.99
N THR A 69 0.78 10.76 11.33
CA THR A 69 2.15 11.26 11.48
C THR A 69 3.16 10.39 10.76
N ARG A 70 4.35 10.96 10.52
CA ARG A 70 5.48 10.26 9.89
C ARG A 70 5.94 9.06 10.73
N GLU A 71 6.04 9.24 12.03
CA GLU A 71 6.55 8.22 12.96
C GLU A 71 5.64 6.99 12.92
N LEU A 72 4.33 7.21 12.94
CA LEU A 72 3.35 6.13 12.85
C LEU A 72 3.36 5.47 11.46
N ALA A 73 3.51 6.24 10.38
CA ALA A 73 3.66 5.69 9.02
C ALA A 73 4.88 4.76 8.93
N VAL A 74 6.02 5.19 9.46
CA VAL A 74 7.26 4.39 9.48
C VAL A 74 7.09 3.13 10.33
N GLN A 75 6.44 3.22 11.49
CA GLN A 75 6.16 2.05 12.33
C GLN A 75 5.30 1.01 11.60
N ILE A 76 4.21 1.44 10.97
CA ILE A 76 3.33 0.54 10.20
C ILE A 76 4.10 -0.08 9.03
N TYR A 77 4.91 0.72 8.33
CA TYR A 77 5.73 0.26 7.22
C TYR A 77 6.74 -0.81 7.65
N GLU A 78 7.47 -0.62 8.76
CA GLU A 78 8.44 -1.60 9.25
C GLU A 78 7.77 -2.91 9.67
N GLU A 79 6.58 -2.86 10.30
CA GLU A 79 5.79 -4.06 10.55
C GLU A 79 5.32 -4.74 9.26
N ALA A 80 4.84 -3.96 8.28
CA ALA A 80 4.45 -4.49 6.97
C ALA A 80 5.61 -5.16 6.22
N ARG A 81 6.83 -4.64 6.36
CA ARG A 81 8.06 -5.27 5.80
C ARG A 81 8.33 -6.63 6.41
N LYS A 82 8.15 -6.78 7.74
CA LYS A 82 8.33 -8.07 8.43
C LYS A 82 7.32 -9.10 7.91
N PHE A 83 6.05 -8.72 7.78
CA PHE A 83 5.00 -9.63 7.30
C PHE A 83 5.06 -9.90 5.78
N SER A 84 5.69 -9.01 5.02
CA SER A 84 5.95 -9.20 3.58
C SER A 84 7.27 -9.87 3.26
N TYR A 85 8.05 -10.28 4.27
CA TYR A 85 9.30 -10.99 4.08
C TYR A 85 9.10 -12.27 3.26
N ARG A 86 9.96 -12.46 2.25
CA ARG A 86 9.89 -13.56 1.27
C ARG A 86 8.59 -13.66 0.46
N SER A 87 7.78 -12.60 0.45
CA SER A 87 6.60 -12.49 -0.41
C SER A 87 6.89 -11.72 -1.70
N ARG A 88 5.93 -11.69 -2.62
CA ARG A 88 5.95 -10.81 -3.80
C ARG A 88 5.35 -9.43 -3.54
N VAL A 89 4.79 -9.21 -2.35
CA VAL A 89 4.19 -7.93 -1.95
C VAL A 89 5.30 -6.98 -1.56
N ARG A 90 5.21 -5.75 -2.08
CA ARG A 90 6.16 -4.68 -1.83
C ARG A 90 5.45 -3.55 -1.10
N PRO A 91 5.66 -3.41 0.22
CA PRO A 91 5.20 -2.23 0.94
C PRO A 91 6.06 -1.02 0.56
N CYS A 92 5.46 0.16 0.52
CA CYS A 92 6.13 1.46 0.37
C CYS A 92 5.59 2.42 1.41
N VAL A 93 6.39 3.44 1.73
CA VAL A 93 6.00 4.50 2.66
C VAL A 93 6.27 5.88 2.06
N VAL A 94 5.30 6.78 2.22
CA VAL A 94 5.35 8.16 1.72
C VAL A 94 4.95 9.13 2.84
N TYR A 95 5.71 10.20 3.03
CA TYR A 95 5.39 11.23 4.04
C TYR A 95 6.15 12.52 3.75
N GLY A 96 5.63 13.63 4.29
CA GLY A 96 6.19 14.97 4.13
C GLY A 96 7.47 15.18 4.94
N GLY A 97 8.22 16.23 4.59
CA GLY A 97 9.45 16.60 5.30
C GLY A 97 10.66 15.70 5.02
N ALA A 98 10.62 14.91 3.93
CA ALA A 98 11.74 14.12 3.43
C ALA A 98 11.85 14.27 1.91
N ASP A 99 12.98 13.86 1.33
CA ASP A 99 13.21 13.96 -0.12
C ASP A 99 12.15 13.17 -0.90
N ILE A 100 11.29 13.91 -1.60
CA ILE A 100 10.24 13.36 -2.44
C ILE A 100 10.81 12.56 -3.61
N GLY A 101 11.98 12.96 -4.14
CA GLY A 101 12.63 12.28 -5.24
C GLY A 101 12.96 10.83 -4.90
N GLN A 102 13.47 10.59 -3.69
CA GLN A 102 13.75 9.26 -3.19
C GLN A 102 12.47 8.43 -3.00
N GLN A 103 11.39 9.04 -2.52
CA GLN A 103 10.09 8.36 -2.35
C GLN A 103 9.47 7.98 -3.71
N ILE A 104 9.55 8.86 -4.71
CA ILE A 104 9.09 8.58 -6.07
C ILE A 104 9.89 7.43 -6.68
N ARG A 105 11.22 7.46 -6.59
CA ARG A 105 12.08 6.37 -7.07
C ARG A 105 11.76 5.05 -6.37
N ASP A 106 11.41 5.10 -5.09
CA ASP A 106 11.01 3.91 -4.35
C ASP A 106 9.66 3.37 -4.82
N LEU A 107 8.65 4.24 -5.03
CA LEU A 107 7.36 3.85 -5.60
C LEU A 107 7.50 3.22 -6.98
N GLU A 108 8.33 3.80 -7.86
CA GLU A 108 8.52 3.33 -9.24
C GLU A 108 9.09 1.90 -9.34
N ARG A 109 9.70 1.39 -8.28
CA ARG A 109 10.16 -0.01 -8.18
C ARG A 109 9.00 -1.00 -7.97
N GLY A 110 7.80 -0.52 -7.66
CA GLY A 110 6.60 -1.32 -7.42
C GLY A 110 6.00 -1.04 -6.05
N CYS A 111 4.71 -0.73 -5.97
CA CYS A 111 3.99 -0.56 -4.71
C CYS A 111 2.71 -1.39 -4.70
N HIS A 112 2.61 -2.33 -3.76
CA HIS A 112 1.41 -3.16 -3.56
C HIS A 112 0.65 -2.75 -2.28
N LEU A 113 1.37 -2.28 -1.27
CA LEU A 113 0.82 -1.74 -0.04
C LEU A 113 1.47 -0.37 0.20
N LEU A 114 0.66 0.69 0.21
CA LEU A 114 1.14 2.04 0.47
C LEU A 114 0.78 2.46 1.89
N VAL A 115 1.77 2.88 2.67
CA VAL A 115 1.55 3.59 3.92
C VAL A 115 1.86 5.07 3.69
N THR A 116 0.95 5.98 3.99
CA THR A 116 1.19 7.41 3.73
C THR A 116 0.51 8.34 4.71
N THR A 117 1.04 9.55 4.84
CA THR A 117 0.29 10.67 5.43
C THR A 117 -0.66 11.28 4.41
N LEU A 118 -1.77 11.87 4.88
CA LEU A 118 -2.84 12.36 4.01
C LEU A 118 -2.33 13.43 3.03
N GLY A 119 -1.56 14.41 3.51
CA GLY A 119 -1.03 15.48 2.65
C GLY A 119 -0.09 14.97 1.55
N SER A 120 0.77 13.99 1.87
CA SER A 120 1.70 13.43 0.89
C SER A 120 1.04 12.48 -0.09
N LEU A 121 -0.09 11.86 0.27
CA LEU A 121 -0.90 11.10 -0.69
C LEU A 121 -1.43 12.01 -1.79
N VAL A 122 -2.01 13.16 -1.41
CA VAL A 122 -2.55 14.13 -2.37
C VAL A 122 -1.46 14.62 -3.32
N ASP A 123 -0.28 14.98 -2.79
CA ASP A 123 0.87 15.39 -3.62
C ASP A 123 1.33 14.27 -4.58
N MET A 124 1.29 13.00 -4.18
CA MET A 124 1.60 11.88 -5.09
C MET A 124 0.55 11.66 -6.18
N MET A 125 -0.73 11.91 -5.87
CA MET A 125 -1.83 11.84 -6.83
C MET A 125 -1.76 12.97 -7.85
N GLU A 126 -1.50 14.21 -7.40
CA GLU A 126 -1.32 15.38 -8.27
C GLU A 126 -0.14 15.20 -9.24
N ARG A 127 0.93 14.53 -8.78
CA ARG A 127 2.08 14.16 -9.63
C ARG A 127 1.84 12.97 -10.55
N GLY A 128 0.68 12.32 -10.44
CA GLY A 128 0.31 11.14 -11.23
C GLY A 128 1.18 9.91 -10.95
N LYS A 129 1.77 9.81 -9.76
CA LYS A 129 2.57 8.65 -9.35
C LYS A 129 1.72 7.54 -8.74
N ILE A 130 0.53 7.89 -8.23
CA ILE A 130 -0.49 7.00 -7.65
C ILE A 130 -1.87 7.33 -8.23
#